data_AF-A0A351C976-F1
#
_entry.id   AF-A0A351C976-F1
#
_cell.length_a   1.000
_cell.length_b   1.000
_cell.length_c   1.000
_cell.angle_alpha   90.00
_cell.angle_beta   90.00
_cell.angle_gamma   90.00
#
_symmetry.space_group_name_H-M   'P 1'
#
loop_
_entity.id
_entity.type
_entity.pdbx_description
1 polymer ?
#
loop_
_entity_poly.entity_id
_entity_poly.type
_entity_poly.pdbx_seq_one_letter_code
_entity_poly.pdbx_strand_id
1 'polypeptide(L)'
;MRIRGRVKNFVVVLLLLFVARETSGQILADVLDEFTAIEYASESISGKKALKVYRTDLFPQTINGAAVEFGTLDEDASAFFRFRTNGDWGDWKQAVIIFSATGGTAIAGYRNSKGFASNGFEFRLETREGEMAVV
;
A
#
# COMPACT_ATOMS: atom_id res chain seq x y z
N MET A 1 25.07 35.77 -18.95
CA MET A 1 23.79 35.86 -18.21
C MET A 1 22.91 34.64 -18.54
N ARG A 2 23.20 33.45 -17.94
CA ARG A 2 22.57 32.16 -18.30
C ARG A 2 22.08 31.37 -17.07
N ILE A 3 21.81 32.06 -15.97
CA ILE A 3 21.44 31.45 -14.68
C ILE A 3 19.90 31.33 -14.53
N ARG A 4 19.13 32.21 -15.18
CA ARG A 4 17.65 32.27 -15.04
C ARG A 4 16.90 31.02 -15.55
N GLY A 5 17.44 30.27 -16.50
CA GLY A 5 16.80 29.06 -17.04
C GLY A 5 16.91 27.83 -16.13
N ARG A 6 18.04 27.69 -15.41
CA ARG A 6 18.26 26.55 -14.50
C ARG A 6 17.41 26.63 -13.23
N VAL A 7 17.18 27.84 -12.73
CA VAL A 7 16.35 28.07 -11.52
C VAL A 7 14.89 27.71 -11.78
N LYS A 8 14.34 28.03 -12.97
CA LYS A 8 12.96 27.65 -13.32
C LYS A 8 12.76 26.13 -13.36
N ASN A 9 13.69 25.39 -13.97
CA ASN A 9 13.60 23.92 -14.01
C ASN A 9 13.75 23.30 -12.61
N PHE A 10 14.60 23.89 -11.75
CA PHE A 10 14.75 23.41 -10.37
C PHE A 10 13.46 23.59 -9.56
N VAL A 11 12.78 24.73 -9.70
CA VAL A 11 11.49 24.99 -9.02
C VAL A 11 10.39 24.06 -9.51
N VAL A 12 10.35 23.74 -10.82
CA VAL A 12 9.38 22.78 -11.37
C VAL A 12 9.64 21.36 -10.86
N VAL A 13 10.89 20.92 -10.82
CA VAL A 13 11.25 19.60 -10.25
C VAL A 13 10.94 19.56 -8.75
N LEU A 14 11.20 20.64 -8.01
CA LEU A 14 10.87 20.73 -6.59
C LEU A 14 9.35 20.67 -6.36
N LEU A 15 8.56 21.39 -7.17
CA LEU A 15 7.09 21.35 -7.10
C LEU A 15 6.53 19.96 -7.43
N LEU A 16 7.12 19.25 -8.39
CA LEU A 16 6.68 17.88 -8.74
C LEU A 16 6.91 16.88 -7.59
N LEU A 17 7.94 17.08 -6.76
CA LEU A 17 8.17 16.24 -5.58
C LEU A 17 7.09 16.41 -4.50
N PHE A 18 6.40 17.56 -4.45
CA PHE A 18 5.31 17.80 -3.50
C PHE A 18 3.93 17.35 -4.00
N VAL A 19 3.81 16.92 -5.27
CA VAL A 19 2.53 16.43 -5.85
C VAL A 19 2.41 14.90 -5.77
N ALA A 20 3.44 14.20 -5.28
CA ALA A 20 3.33 12.79 -4.95
C ALA A 20 2.30 12.63 -3.82
N ARG A 21 1.08 12.24 -4.18
CA ARG A 21 -0.02 11.95 -3.26
C ARG A 21 0.46 10.85 -2.33
N GLU A 22 0.35 11.06 -1.02
CA GLU A 22 0.70 10.04 -0.03
C GLU A 22 -0.15 8.79 -0.29
N THR A 23 0.53 7.66 -0.39
CA THR A 23 -0.03 6.32 -0.49
C THR A 23 -0.99 6.05 0.67
N SER A 24 -2.26 5.76 0.35
CA SER A 24 -3.31 5.58 1.36
C SER A 24 -3.90 4.18 1.36
N GLY A 25 -3.98 3.57 2.54
CA GLY A 25 -4.83 2.42 2.81
C GLY A 25 -6.19 2.88 3.35
N GLN A 26 -7.22 2.09 3.11
CA GLN A 26 -8.55 2.30 3.67
C GLN A 26 -8.82 1.20 4.70
N ILE A 27 -9.09 1.59 5.93
CA ILE A 27 -9.55 0.70 6.99
C ILE A 27 -11.05 0.52 6.81
N LEU A 28 -11.49 -0.74 6.84
CA LEU A 28 -12.91 -1.08 6.82
C LEU A 28 -13.35 -1.31 8.26
N ALA A 29 -14.00 -0.33 8.87
CA ALA A 29 -14.65 -0.48 10.17
C ALA A 29 -16.17 -0.43 10.01
N ASP A 30 -16.90 -1.00 10.97
CA ASP A 30 -18.36 -1.15 10.86
C ASP A 30 -19.12 0.19 10.88
N VAL A 31 -18.46 1.28 11.30
CA VAL A 31 -19.09 2.59 11.50
C VAL A 31 -18.55 3.66 10.54
N LEU A 32 -17.26 3.65 10.22
CA LEU A 32 -16.60 4.65 9.37
C LEU A 32 -15.41 4.02 8.64
N ASP A 33 -15.32 4.26 7.33
CA ASP A 33 -14.11 3.97 6.58
C ASP A 33 -13.09 5.09 6.82
N GLU A 34 -11.87 4.74 7.22
CA GLU A 34 -10.79 5.70 7.50
C GLU A 34 -9.63 5.50 6.53
N PHE A 35 -9.16 6.58 5.92
CA PHE A 35 -7.93 6.55 5.12
C PHE A 35 -6.73 6.78 6.02
N THR A 36 -5.71 5.95 5.84
CA THR A 36 -4.49 5.97 6.64
C THR A 36 -3.27 5.86 5.73
N ALA A 37 -2.20 6.57 6.08
CA ALA A 37 -0.95 6.50 5.33
C ALA A 37 -0.33 5.11 5.47
N ILE A 38 0.27 4.61 4.39
CA ILE A 38 1.06 3.37 4.42
C ILE A 38 2.50 3.69 4.06
N GLU A 39 3.42 3.21 4.90
CA GLU A 39 4.85 3.44 4.73
C GLU A 39 5.52 2.20 4.19
N TYR A 40 6.50 2.38 3.31
CA TYR A 40 7.34 1.28 2.85
C TYR A 40 8.18 0.72 4.01
N ALA A 41 8.10 -0.59 4.23
CA ALA A 41 8.81 -1.26 5.31
C ALA A 41 10.02 -2.06 4.81
N SER A 42 9.85 -2.86 3.74
CA SER A 42 10.94 -3.69 3.20
C SER A 42 10.66 -4.21 1.80
N GLU A 43 11.72 -4.68 1.14
CA GLU A 43 11.68 -5.39 -0.14
C GLU A 43 12.61 -6.60 -0.08
N SER A 44 12.22 -7.67 -0.75
CA SER A 44 13.06 -8.84 -0.99
C SER A 44 12.84 -9.34 -2.42
N ILE A 45 13.92 -9.67 -3.10
CA ILE A 45 13.89 -10.25 -4.44
C ILE A 45 14.46 -11.66 -4.34
N SER A 46 13.70 -12.64 -4.82
CA SER A 46 14.11 -14.04 -4.84
C SER A 46 13.74 -14.69 -6.18
N GLY A 47 14.76 -15.01 -6.97
CA GLY A 47 14.56 -15.47 -8.34
C GLY A 47 13.81 -14.41 -9.15
N LYS A 48 12.69 -14.79 -9.76
CA LYS A 48 11.85 -13.90 -10.58
C LYS A 48 10.71 -13.23 -9.81
N LYS A 49 10.73 -13.28 -8.48
CA LYS A 49 9.69 -12.68 -7.63
C LYS A 49 10.26 -11.52 -6.82
N ALA A 50 9.53 -10.42 -6.81
CA ALA A 50 9.73 -9.29 -5.91
C ALA A 50 8.63 -9.30 -4.85
N LEU A 51 9.01 -9.07 -3.60
CA LEU A 51 8.11 -8.97 -2.47
C LEU A 51 8.32 -7.60 -1.83
N LYS A 52 7.29 -6.78 -1.78
CA LYS A 52 7.30 -5.49 -1.09
C LYS A 52 6.36 -5.52 0.09
N VAL A 53 6.81 -4.99 1.23
CA VAL A 53 6.02 -4.88 2.45
C VAL A 53 5.84 -3.41 2.79
N TYR A 54 4.61 -3.05 3.10
CA TYR A 54 4.20 -1.75 3.56
C TYR A 54 3.54 -1.90 4.93
N ARG A 55 3.68 -0.89 5.78
CA ARG A 55 3.19 -0.90 7.15
C ARG A 55 2.40 0.37 7.45
N THR A 56 1.36 0.20 8.25
CA THR A 56 0.64 1.28 8.88
C THR A 56 0.52 1.01 10.38
N ASP A 57 0.79 2.02 11.19
CA ASP A 57 0.44 2.04 12.60
C ASP A 57 -0.91 2.73 12.80
N LEU A 58 -1.76 2.16 13.65
CA LEU A 58 -3.09 2.66 13.94
C LEU A 58 -3.24 2.92 15.44
N PHE A 59 -4.06 3.91 15.80
CA PHE A 59 -4.61 3.95 17.15
C PHE A 59 -5.41 2.67 17.42
N PRO A 60 -5.31 2.05 18.61
CA PRO A 60 -6.04 0.82 18.91
C PRO A 60 -7.55 0.99 18.67
N GLN A 61 -8.08 0.22 17.73
CA GLN A 61 -9.50 0.27 17.35
C GLN A 61 -9.99 -1.10 16.88
N THR A 62 -11.31 -1.25 16.75
CA THR A 62 -11.92 -2.45 16.17
C THR A 62 -12.13 -2.24 14.68
N ILE A 63 -11.53 -3.11 13.87
CA ILE A 63 -11.62 -3.09 12.42
C ILE A 63 -12.18 -4.41 11.91
N ASN A 64 -12.81 -4.38 10.74
CA ASN A 64 -13.31 -5.57 10.05
C ASN A 64 -12.41 -5.93 8.87
N GLY A 65 -11.51 -5.05 8.44
CA GLY A 65 -10.64 -5.29 7.30
C GLY A 65 -9.79 -4.08 6.91
N ALA A 66 -9.07 -4.23 5.80
CA ALA A 66 -8.31 -3.16 5.18
C ALA A 66 -8.31 -3.36 3.65
N ALA A 67 -8.19 -2.25 2.93
CA ALA A 67 -8.00 -2.23 1.49
C ALA A 67 -6.85 -1.27 1.13
N VAL A 68 -6.08 -1.61 0.10
CA VAL A 68 -4.95 -0.82 -0.36
C VAL A 68 -5.01 -0.74 -1.88
N GLU A 69 -5.02 0.48 -2.40
CA GLU A 69 -4.81 0.72 -3.82
C GLU A 69 -3.32 0.64 -4.14
N PHE A 70 -2.96 0.00 -5.24
CA PHE A 70 -1.58 -0.10 -5.69
C PHE A 70 -1.51 -0.18 -7.22
N GLY A 71 -0.43 0.35 -7.77
CA GLY A 71 -0.04 0.18 -9.15
C GLY A 71 0.66 -1.16 -9.37
N THR A 72 0.30 -1.86 -10.44
CA THR A 72 0.99 -3.07 -10.92
C THR A 72 0.68 -3.30 -12.40
N LEU A 73 1.65 -3.89 -13.10
CA LEU A 73 1.43 -4.46 -14.44
C LEU A 73 1.39 -5.99 -14.41
N ASP A 74 1.63 -6.59 -13.23
CA ASP A 74 1.57 -8.03 -13.01
C ASP A 74 0.12 -8.48 -12.79
N GLU A 75 -0.45 -9.17 -13.76
CA GLU A 75 -1.79 -9.78 -13.66
C GLU A 75 -1.81 -10.99 -12.70
N ASP A 76 -0.65 -11.58 -12.40
CA ASP A 76 -0.50 -12.69 -11.45
C ASP A 76 -0.07 -12.20 -10.05
N ALA A 77 -0.13 -10.88 -9.81
CA ALA A 77 0.21 -10.31 -8.51
C ALA A 77 -0.58 -10.99 -7.38
N SER A 78 0.08 -11.17 -6.24
CA SER A 78 -0.54 -11.72 -5.03
C SER A 78 -0.36 -10.75 -3.87
N ALA A 79 -1.43 -10.56 -3.10
CA ALA A 79 -1.45 -9.59 -2.01
C ALA A 79 -1.88 -10.25 -0.71
N PHE A 80 -1.30 -9.78 0.40
CA PHE A 80 -1.55 -10.32 1.72
C PHE A 80 -1.63 -9.21 2.76
N PHE A 81 -2.46 -9.43 3.77
CA PHE A 81 -2.53 -8.58 4.96
C PHE A 81 -2.15 -9.38 6.20
N ARG A 82 -1.48 -8.75 7.13
CA ARG A 82 -1.47 -9.19 8.53
C ARG A 82 -1.76 -8.01 9.43
N PHE A 83 -2.35 -8.30 10.58
CA PHE A 83 -2.78 -7.28 11.52
C PHE A 83 -2.02 -7.44 12.82
N ARG A 84 -1.70 -6.31 13.45
CA ARG A 84 -1.11 -6.27 14.78
C ARG A 84 -2.22 -6.18 15.81
N THR A 85 -2.20 -7.09 16.78
CA THR A 85 -3.15 -7.15 17.89
C THR A 85 -2.35 -7.27 19.19
N ASN A 86 -2.58 -6.36 20.13
CA ASN A 86 -1.86 -6.31 21.41
C ASN A 86 -0.32 -6.26 21.29
N GLY A 87 0.19 -5.67 20.20
CA GLY A 87 1.63 -5.55 19.93
C GLY A 87 2.22 -6.68 19.09
N ASP A 88 1.50 -7.78 18.91
CA ASP A 88 1.97 -8.94 18.16
C ASP A 88 1.39 -8.98 16.74
N TRP A 89 2.21 -9.37 15.78
CA TRP A 89 1.81 -9.56 14.39
C TRP A 89 1.18 -10.94 14.19
N GLY A 90 -0.05 -10.97 13.70
CA GLY A 90 -0.71 -12.21 13.30
C GLY A 90 -0.16 -12.80 12.01
N ASP A 91 -0.80 -13.89 11.58
CA ASP A 91 -0.48 -14.55 10.31
C ASP A 91 -0.87 -13.70 9.10
N TRP A 92 -0.17 -13.93 7.99
CA TRP A 92 -0.56 -13.42 6.67
C TRP A 92 -1.86 -14.07 6.20
N LYS A 93 -2.79 -13.22 5.78
CA LYS A 93 -4.08 -13.58 5.18
C LYS A 93 -4.07 -13.10 3.73
N GLN A 94 -4.50 -13.96 2.82
CA GLN A 94 -4.58 -13.61 1.41
C GLN A 94 -5.66 -12.54 1.18
N ALA A 95 -5.31 -11.52 0.41
CA ALA A 95 -6.23 -10.47 -0.02
C ALA A 95 -6.94 -10.90 -1.31
N VAL A 96 -8.12 -10.34 -1.54
CA VAL A 96 -8.76 -10.33 -2.86
C VAL A 96 -8.23 -9.13 -3.63
N ILE A 97 -7.76 -9.35 -4.86
CA ILE A 97 -7.29 -8.28 -5.75
C ILE A 97 -8.34 -8.03 -6.82
N ILE A 98 -8.68 -6.76 -7.04
CA ILE A 98 -9.52 -6.30 -8.14
C ILE A 98 -8.68 -5.38 -9.00
N PHE A 99 -8.38 -5.81 -10.22
CA PHE A 99 -7.64 -5.01 -11.19
C PHE A 99 -8.54 -3.98 -11.86
N SER A 100 -8.00 -2.79 -12.13
CA SER A 100 -8.69 -1.78 -12.93
C SER A 100 -8.87 -2.26 -14.37
N ALA A 101 -10.02 -1.98 -14.96
CA ALA A 101 -10.30 -2.28 -16.37
C ALA A 101 -9.37 -1.54 -17.35
N THR A 102 -8.77 -0.43 -16.93
CA THR A 102 -7.81 0.33 -17.73
C THR A 102 -6.37 -0.17 -17.57
N GLY A 103 -6.14 -1.17 -16.71
CA GLY A 103 -4.82 -1.68 -16.36
C GLY A 103 -3.99 -0.72 -15.50
N GLY A 104 -2.84 -1.21 -15.01
CA GLY A 104 -1.85 -0.41 -14.30
C GLY A 104 -2.13 -0.15 -12.82
N THR A 105 -3.37 -0.31 -12.35
CA THR A 105 -3.76 -0.20 -10.94
C THR A 105 -4.68 -1.33 -10.51
N ALA A 106 -4.66 -1.61 -9.21
CA ALA A 106 -5.50 -2.61 -8.57
C ALA A 106 -5.81 -2.21 -7.12
N ILE A 107 -6.85 -2.82 -6.56
CA ILE A 107 -7.20 -2.70 -5.14
C ILE A 107 -7.09 -4.08 -4.51
N ALA A 108 -6.28 -4.22 -3.47
CA ALA A 108 -6.20 -5.42 -2.64
C ALA A 108 -7.00 -5.19 -1.36
N GLY A 109 -8.00 -6.04 -1.09
CA GLY A 109 -8.84 -5.97 0.09
C GLY A 109 -8.85 -7.27 0.89
N TYR A 110 -8.82 -7.15 2.21
CA TYR A 110 -9.14 -8.23 3.14
C TYR A 110 -10.27 -7.80 4.06
N ARG A 111 -11.26 -8.67 4.26
CA ARG A 111 -12.39 -8.45 5.16
C ARG A 111 -12.71 -9.70 5.96
N ASN A 112 -12.97 -9.51 7.25
CA ASN A 112 -13.50 -10.50 8.17
C ASN A 112 -14.98 -10.21 8.46
N SER A 113 -15.75 -11.27 8.72
CA SER A 113 -17.17 -11.19 9.11
C SER A 113 -17.38 -10.61 10.51
N LYS A 114 -16.35 -10.67 11.36
CA LYS A 114 -16.37 -10.13 12.72
C LYS A 114 -15.26 -9.10 12.89
N GLY A 115 -15.55 -8.04 13.63
CA GLY A 115 -14.55 -7.07 14.03
C GLY A 115 -13.53 -7.65 14.98
N PHE A 116 -12.30 -7.16 14.88
CA PHE A 116 -11.19 -7.54 15.72
C PHE A 116 -10.38 -6.31 16.12
N ALA A 117 -9.77 -6.37 17.30
CA ALA A 117 -8.90 -5.31 17.80
C ALA A 117 -7.60 -5.28 16.98
N SER A 118 -7.24 -4.11 16.50
CA SER A 118 -5.98 -3.87 15.80
C SER A 118 -5.40 -2.50 16.14
N ASN A 119 -4.07 -2.43 16.17
CA ASN A 119 -3.32 -1.18 16.28
C ASN A 119 -2.33 -1.01 15.13
N GLY A 120 -2.55 -1.68 14.00
CA GLY A 120 -1.69 -1.59 12.83
C GLY A 120 -1.91 -2.75 11.86
N PHE A 121 -1.57 -2.55 10.59
CA PHE A 121 -1.54 -3.62 9.61
C PHE A 121 -0.28 -3.54 8.75
N GLU A 122 0.10 -4.67 8.18
CA GLU A 122 1.06 -4.72 7.09
C GLU A 122 0.39 -5.27 5.84
N PHE A 123 0.73 -4.63 4.73
CA PHE A 123 0.35 -5.03 3.39
C PHE A 123 1.58 -5.58 2.68
N ARG A 124 1.48 -6.78 2.13
CA ARG A 124 2.53 -7.42 1.35
C ARG A 124 2.04 -7.66 -0.04
N LEU A 125 2.85 -7.25 -1.00
CA LEU A 125 2.62 -7.47 -2.42
C LEU A 125 3.75 -8.33 -2.98
N GLU A 126 3.39 -9.45 -3.59
CA GLU A 126 4.26 -10.27 -4.42
C GLU A 126 3.95 -9.98 -5.89
N THR A 127 4.98 -9.60 -6.65
CA THR A 127 4.93 -9.47 -8.11
C THR A 127 6.10 -10.19 -8.76
N ARG A 128 6.07 -10.30 -10.09
CA ARG A 128 7.23 -10.65 -10.90
C ARG A 128 8.27 -9.53 -10.84
N GLU A 129 9.54 -9.93 -10.86
CA GLU A 129 10.67 -9.00 -10.88
C GLU A 129 10.56 -8.04 -12.09
N GLY A 130 10.70 -6.74 -11.84
CA GLY A 130 10.65 -5.71 -12.88
C GLY A 130 9.24 -5.18 -13.19
N GLU A 131 8.19 -5.85 -12.71
CA GLU A 131 6.82 -5.31 -12.78
C GLU A 131 6.62 -4.37 -11.58
N MET A 132 6.70 -3.06 -11.86
CA MET A 132 6.67 -2.01 -10.85
C MET A 132 5.39 -2.08 -10.02
N ALA A 133 5.56 -2.46 -8.76
CA ALA A 133 4.61 -2.21 -7.70
C ALA A 133 4.86 -0.83 -7.09
N VAL A 134 3.93 0.11 -7.24
CA VAL A 134 3.93 1.40 -6.52
C VAL A 134 2.62 1.49 -5.79
N VAL A 135 2.66 1.49 -4.46
CA VAL A 135 1.47 1.79 -3.66
C VAL A 135 1.39 3.30 -3.54
#